data_AF-A0A142XQK6-F1
#
_entry.id   AF-A0A142XQK6-F1
#
_cell.length_a   1.000
_cell.length_b   1.000
_cell.length_c   1.000
_cell.angle_alpha   90.00
_cell.angle_beta   90.00
_cell.angle_gamma   90.00
#
_symmetry.space_group_name_H-M   'P 1'
#
loop_
_entity.id
_entity.type
_entity.pdbx_description
1 polymer ?
#
loop_
_entity_poly.entity_id
_entity_poly.type
_entity_poly.pdbx_seq_one_letter_code
_entity_poly.pdbx_strand_id
1 'polypeptide(L)'
;MYDAIECPHWFTAWVSNYRAALGVNDELTDAMLRIWWPAFEAARYTQADFAGVLPRLIVAESTPNWPREHLAAVNRELRAAKEQRTRRAPESSGGRSGSRCQWCGGDGWVSVPHPKCLSNGEWIAPHTTVTPACTRCDRGEQSYQAHCVEVAEGKRFARPMTIDQYEKLVGTAWVEIVARHEQAQRLMIRAVSATEGIDRTPNIKRLANAFAMPK
;
A
#
# COMPACT_ATOMS: atom_id res chain seq x y z
N MET A 1 -7.12 -12.48 -17.87
CA MET A 1 -8.46 -12.72 -17.31
C MET A 1 -8.25 -12.74 -15.81
N TYR A 2 -8.60 -11.67 -15.08
CA TYR A 2 -8.40 -11.64 -13.62
C TYR A 2 -9.59 -12.33 -12.97
N ASP A 3 -9.36 -13.35 -12.16
CA ASP A 3 -10.41 -13.95 -11.33
C ASP A 3 -11.10 -12.83 -10.55
N ALA A 4 -12.43 -12.81 -10.60
CA ALA A 4 -13.23 -11.85 -9.87
C ALA A 4 -13.04 -12.16 -8.38
N ILE A 5 -12.15 -11.41 -7.74
CA ILE A 5 -11.96 -11.45 -6.29
C ILE A 5 -13.34 -11.22 -5.65
N GLU A 6 -13.84 -12.26 -4.98
CA GLU A 6 -15.15 -12.19 -4.34
C GLU A 6 -15.07 -11.25 -3.13
N CYS A 7 -15.98 -10.28 -3.10
CA CYS A 7 -16.07 -9.34 -1.99
C CYS A 7 -16.72 -10.02 -0.79
N PRO A 8 -16.04 -10.14 0.36
CA PRO A 8 -16.57 -10.84 1.51
C PRO A 8 -17.73 -10.06 2.13
N HIS A 9 -18.70 -10.78 2.69
CA HIS A 9 -19.91 -10.20 3.27
C HIS A 9 -19.63 -9.13 4.33
N TRP A 10 -18.56 -9.29 5.14
CA TRP A 10 -18.19 -8.30 6.14
C TRP A 10 -17.76 -6.96 5.52
N PHE A 11 -17.12 -6.96 4.36
CA PHE A 11 -16.70 -5.73 3.68
C PHE A 11 -17.91 -5.04 3.06
N THR A 12 -18.83 -5.81 2.46
CA THR A 12 -20.11 -5.28 1.97
C THR A 12 -20.90 -4.60 3.08
N ALA A 13 -21.04 -5.24 4.24
CA ALA A 13 -21.70 -4.65 5.41
C ALA A 13 -20.98 -3.38 5.90
N TRP A 14 -19.64 -3.38 5.88
CA TRP A 14 -18.86 -2.19 6.23
C TRP A 14 -19.11 -1.03 5.25
N VAL A 15 -19.16 -1.29 3.94
CA VAL A 15 -19.48 -0.29 2.90
C VAL A 15 -20.90 0.25 3.10
N SER A 16 -21.89 -0.59 3.43
CA SER A 16 -23.25 -0.14 3.74
C SER A 16 -23.27 0.82 4.94
N ASN A 17 -22.55 0.51 6.00
CA ASN A 17 -22.42 1.39 7.18
C ASN A 17 -21.70 2.70 6.84
N TYR A 18 -20.63 2.61 6.04
CA TYR A 18 -19.87 3.77 5.55
C TYR A 18 -20.76 4.71 4.75
N ARG A 19 -21.58 4.16 3.85
CA ARG A 19 -22.55 4.91 3.06
C ARG A 19 -23.58 5.62 3.94
N ALA A 20 -24.16 4.92 4.89
CA ALA A 20 -25.15 5.50 5.79
C ALA A 20 -24.57 6.65 6.63
N ALA A 21 -23.31 6.51 7.09
CA ALA A 21 -22.67 7.50 7.95
C ALA A 21 -22.19 8.76 7.20
N LEU A 22 -21.66 8.60 5.98
CA LEU A 22 -21.00 9.69 5.24
C LEU A 22 -21.78 10.15 4.00
N GLY A 23 -22.95 9.57 3.73
CA GLY A 23 -23.84 9.99 2.65
C GLY A 23 -23.27 9.79 1.25
N VAL A 24 -22.46 8.74 1.04
CA VAL A 24 -21.86 8.47 -0.28
C VAL A 24 -22.89 7.96 -1.29
N ASN A 25 -22.66 8.23 -2.57
CA ASN A 25 -23.54 7.81 -3.66
C ASN A 25 -23.32 6.34 -4.09
N ASP A 26 -24.22 5.83 -4.95
CA ASP A 26 -24.12 4.46 -5.47
C ASP A 26 -22.85 4.24 -6.31
N GLU A 27 -22.39 5.24 -7.04
CA GLU A 27 -21.17 5.15 -7.86
C GLU A 27 -19.91 4.95 -7.00
N LEU A 28 -19.76 5.72 -5.92
CA LEU A 28 -18.67 5.51 -4.96
C LEU A 28 -18.82 4.17 -4.24
N THR A 29 -20.05 3.79 -3.88
CA THR A 29 -20.34 2.48 -3.27
C THR A 29 -19.89 1.33 -4.17
N ASP A 30 -20.19 1.39 -5.46
CA ASP A 30 -19.77 0.38 -6.44
C ASP A 30 -18.24 0.37 -6.62
N ALA A 31 -17.60 1.54 -6.67
CA ALA A 31 -16.14 1.63 -6.72
C ALA A 31 -15.47 1.02 -5.47
N MET A 32 -16.05 1.22 -4.28
CA MET A 32 -15.57 0.59 -3.05
C MET A 32 -15.59 -0.94 -3.15
N LEU A 33 -16.70 -1.51 -3.63
CA LEU A 33 -16.89 -2.96 -3.70
C LEU A 33 -16.06 -3.60 -4.83
N ARG A 34 -16.02 -3.00 -6.02
CA ARG A 34 -15.41 -3.61 -7.21
C ARG A 34 -13.94 -3.26 -7.41
N ILE A 35 -13.51 -2.11 -6.90
CA ILE A 35 -12.17 -1.57 -7.19
C ILE A 35 -11.34 -1.50 -5.92
N TRP A 36 -11.90 -1.02 -4.81
CA TRP A 36 -11.12 -0.90 -3.58
C TRP A 36 -10.91 -2.24 -2.90
N TRP A 37 -11.92 -3.13 -2.88
CA TRP A 37 -11.76 -4.44 -2.24
C TRP A 37 -10.57 -5.23 -2.81
N PRO A 38 -10.43 -5.43 -4.14
CA PRO A 38 -9.24 -6.08 -4.70
C PRO A 38 -7.92 -5.43 -4.28
N ALA A 39 -7.88 -4.09 -4.19
CA ALA A 39 -6.70 -3.37 -3.76
C ALA A 39 -6.39 -3.60 -2.27
N PHE A 40 -7.41 -3.65 -1.42
CA PHE A 40 -7.26 -3.90 0.01
C PHE A 40 -6.90 -5.35 0.33
N GLU A 41 -7.51 -6.31 -0.39
CA GLU A 41 -7.19 -7.71 -0.27
C GLU A 41 -5.74 -7.99 -0.69
N ALA A 42 -5.30 -7.45 -1.84
CA ALA A 42 -3.92 -7.55 -2.27
C ALA A 42 -2.94 -6.92 -1.27
N ALA A 43 -3.34 -5.82 -0.61
CA ALA A 43 -2.60 -5.19 0.48
C ALA A 43 -2.68 -5.94 1.82
N ARG A 44 -3.40 -7.07 1.88
CA ARG A 44 -3.60 -7.92 3.06
C ARG A 44 -4.26 -7.20 4.23
N TYR A 45 -5.19 -6.29 3.96
CA TYR A 45 -6.06 -5.78 5.01
C TYR A 45 -7.11 -6.82 5.40
N THR A 46 -7.46 -6.84 6.67
CA THR A 46 -8.36 -7.82 7.30
C THR A 46 -9.56 -7.11 7.92
N GLN A 47 -10.62 -7.85 8.26
CA GLN A 47 -11.77 -7.26 8.97
C GLN A 47 -11.35 -6.50 10.25
N ALA A 48 -10.35 -7.02 10.97
CA ALA A 48 -9.79 -6.39 12.16
C ALA A 48 -9.18 -5.01 11.87
N ASP A 49 -8.62 -4.78 10.68
CA ASP A 49 -8.12 -3.46 10.27
C ASP A 49 -9.24 -2.44 10.11
N PHE A 50 -10.41 -2.89 9.66
CA PHE A 50 -11.56 -2.03 9.39
C PHE A 50 -12.40 -1.70 10.63
N ALA A 51 -12.30 -2.50 11.69
CA ALA A 51 -13.14 -2.41 12.89
C ALA A 51 -13.14 -1.00 13.55
N GLY A 52 -12.07 -0.22 13.39
CA GLY A 52 -11.95 1.14 13.93
C GLY A 52 -11.91 2.26 12.90
N VAL A 53 -11.95 1.97 11.60
CA VAL A 53 -11.75 3.00 10.56
C VAL A 53 -12.91 3.97 10.49
N LEU A 54 -14.14 3.45 10.43
CA LEU A 54 -15.34 4.29 10.25
C LEU A 54 -15.55 5.25 11.43
N PRO A 55 -15.50 4.82 12.71
CA PRO A 55 -15.60 5.74 13.83
C PRO A 55 -14.53 6.83 13.81
N ARG A 56 -13.27 6.50 13.48
CA ARG A 56 -12.17 7.48 13.39
C ARG A 56 -12.40 8.52 12.30
N LEU A 57 -12.94 8.10 11.16
CA LEU A 57 -13.25 9.03 10.07
C LEU A 57 -14.39 10.00 10.42
N ILE A 58 -15.41 9.53 11.14
CA ILE A 58 -16.56 10.37 11.54
C ILE A 58 -16.15 11.45 12.55
N VAL A 59 -15.23 11.13 13.47
CA VAL A 59 -14.77 12.09 14.49
C VAL A 59 -13.55 12.89 14.08
N ALA A 60 -12.97 12.60 12.91
CA ALA A 60 -11.80 13.32 12.41
C ALA A 60 -12.20 14.74 12.01
N GLU A 61 -11.35 15.71 12.37
CA GLU A 61 -11.48 17.12 11.99
C GLU A 61 -11.57 17.31 10.46
N SER A 62 -10.98 16.39 9.69
CA SER A 62 -11.02 16.35 8.23
C SER A 62 -11.81 15.13 7.71
N THR A 63 -13.11 15.11 8.00
CA THR A 63 -14.02 14.13 7.39
C THR A 63 -14.06 14.33 5.86
N PRO A 64 -13.87 13.29 5.02
CA PRO A 64 -13.86 13.43 3.57
C PRO A 64 -15.23 13.86 3.05
N ASN A 65 -15.25 14.91 2.22
CA ASN A 65 -16.48 15.51 1.69
C ASN A 65 -16.68 15.26 0.20
N TRP A 66 -15.61 14.92 -0.50
CA TRP A 66 -15.59 14.72 -1.94
C TRP A 66 -15.22 13.27 -2.26
N PRO A 67 -15.84 12.61 -3.26
CA PRO A 67 -15.58 11.21 -3.59
C PRO A 67 -14.09 10.83 -3.63
N ARG A 68 -13.26 11.66 -4.28
CA ARG A 68 -11.79 11.49 -4.38
C ARG A 68 -11.04 11.40 -3.05
N GLU A 69 -11.60 11.94 -1.97
CA GLU A 69 -10.95 12.00 -0.65
C GLU A 69 -11.17 10.72 0.16
N HIS A 70 -12.26 9.99 -0.10
CA HIS A 70 -12.66 8.87 0.73
C HIS A 70 -11.65 7.72 0.71
N LEU A 71 -11.10 7.35 -0.46
CA LEU A 71 -10.11 6.29 -0.55
C LEU A 71 -8.83 6.64 0.23
N ALA A 72 -8.34 7.87 0.05
CA ALA A 72 -7.13 8.32 0.72
C ALA A 72 -7.32 8.37 2.24
N ALA A 73 -8.48 8.84 2.70
CA ALA A 73 -8.83 8.88 4.11
C ALA A 73 -8.92 7.47 4.72
N VAL A 74 -9.64 6.55 4.06
CA VAL A 74 -9.74 5.14 4.49
C VAL A 74 -8.37 4.46 4.52
N ASN A 75 -7.59 4.61 3.45
CA ASN A 75 -6.27 3.97 3.35
C ASN A 75 -5.29 4.52 4.41
N ARG A 76 -5.38 5.81 4.76
CA ARG A 76 -4.57 6.38 5.86
C ARG A 76 -4.89 5.70 7.19
N GLU A 77 -6.17 5.58 7.54
CA GLU A 77 -6.58 4.92 8.79
C GLU A 77 -6.21 3.42 8.81
N LEU A 78 -6.37 2.74 7.67
CA LEU A 78 -5.96 1.34 7.53
C LEU A 78 -4.45 1.17 7.66
N ARG A 79 -3.65 2.07 7.08
CA ARG A 79 -2.20 2.07 7.27
C ARG A 79 -1.83 2.31 8.71
N ALA A 80 -2.49 3.25 9.40
CA ALA A 80 -2.23 3.49 10.82
C ALA A 80 -2.63 2.30 11.70
N ALA A 81 -3.78 1.66 11.45
CA ALA A 81 -4.23 0.46 12.16
C ALA A 81 -3.29 -0.73 11.91
N LYS A 82 -2.85 -0.88 10.66
CA LYS A 82 -1.82 -1.85 10.29
C LYS A 82 -0.52 -1.52 10.99
N GLU A 83 0.00 -0.29 10.91
CA GLU A 83 1.23 0.15 11.56
C GLU A 83 1.17 -0.05 13.09
N GLN A 84 0.03 0.19 13.75
CA GLN A 84 -0.16 -0.10 15.17
C GLN A 84 -0.03 -1.60 15.48
N ARG A 85 -0.54 -2.48 14.63
CA ARG A 85 -0.22 -3.93 14.70
C ARG A 85 1.25 -4.24 14.38
N THR A 86 1.92 -3.37 13.62
CA THR A 86 3.18 -3.67 12.92
C THR A 86 4.40 -3.02 13.58
N ARG A 87 4.26 -2.10 14.55
CA ARG A 87 5.37 -1.30 15.08
C ARG A 87 6.50 -2.14 15.72
N ARG A 88 7.50 -2.45 14.89
CA ARG A 88 8.91 -2.00 14.94
C ARG A 88 9.45 -1.80 13.50
N ALA A 89 10.00 -0.61 13.24
CA ALA A 89 10.89 -0.17 12.14
C ALA A 89 10.28 0.57 10.92
N PRO A 90 11.05 1.51 10.29
CA PRO A 90 10.52 2.58 9.42
C PRO A 90 10.59 2.28 7.91
N GLU A 91 9.76 2.98 7.13
CA GLU A 91 9.59 2.86 5.67
C GLU A 91 10.58 3.72 4.86
N SER A 92 10.90 3.30 3.61
CA SER A 92 11.69 4.07 2.63
C SER A 92 10.91 4.31 1.33
N SER A 93 10.98 5.55 0.82
CA SER A 93 10.27 6.12 -0.34
C SER A 93 10.94 5.88 -1.71
N GLY A 94 10.13 5.67 -2.77
CA GLY A 94 10.57 5.39 -4.15
C GLY A 94 10.57 6.58 -5.15
N GLY A 95 11.11 6.36 -6.37
CA GLY A 95 11.23 7.36 -7.46
C GLY A 95 11.17 6.81 -8.92
N ARG A 96 11.02 7.69 -9.94
CA ARG A 96 10.37 7.56 -11.29
C ARG A 96 11.21 7.37 -12.59
N SER A 97 10.51 6.79 -13.59
CA SER A 97 10.78 6.23 -14.95
C SER A 97 12.02 6.64 -15.79
N GLY A 98 12.65 5.64 -16.42
CA GLY A 98 13.67 5.60 -17.50
C GLY A 98 13.78 4.14 -18.01
N SER A 99 14.67 3.74 -18.93
CA SER A 99 14.90 2.31 -19.24
C SER A 99 15.53 1.61 -18.02
N ARG A 100 14.66 1.16 -17.12
CA ARG A 100 15.01 0.83 -15.76
C ARG A 100 15.38 -0.64 -15.66
N CYS A 101 16.39 -0.93 -14.85
CA CYS A 101 16.63 -2.27 -14.39
C CYS A 101 15.32 -2.81 -13.77
N GLN A 102 14.88 -3.98 -14.24
CA GLN A 102 13.63 -4.62 -13.81
C GLN A 102 13.59 -4.91 -12.30
N TRP A 103 14.75 -4.95 -11.63
CA TRP A 103 14.88 -5.26 -10.21
C TRP A 103 14.88 -4.00 -9.33
N CYS A 104 15.71 -3.01 -9.65
CA CYS A 104 15.86 -1.80 -8.83
C CYS A 104 15.11 -0.58 -9.36
N GLY A 105 14.39 -0.70 -10.49
CA GLY A 105 13.74 0.47 -11.08
C GLY A 105 14.74 1.58 -11.44
N GLY A 106 16.03 1.26 -11.62
CA GLY A 106 17.08 2.18 -11.99
C GLY A 106 17.64 3.07 -10.87
N ASP A 107 17.34 2.83 -9.59
CA ASP A 107 17.97 3.57 -8.48
C ASP A 107 19.26 2.91 -7.95
N GLY A 108 19.50 1.64 -8.29
CA GLY A 108 20.65 0.85 -7.85
C GLY A 108 20.40 -0.02 -6.61
N TRP A 109 19.20 0.01 -6.03
CA TRP A 109 18.81 -0.65 -4.79
C TRP A 109 17.50 -1.44 -4.96
N VAL A 110 17.40 -2.64 -4.40
CA VAL A 110 16.17 -3.44 -4.49
C VAL A 110 15.49 -3.44 -3.13
N SER A 111 14.21 -3.10 -3.05
CA SER A 111 13.45 -3.24 -1.80
C SER A 111 12.95 -4.68 -1.67
N VAL A 112 13.43 -5.40 -0.65
CA VAL A 112 13.09 -6.81 -0.42
C VAL A 112 12.66 -7.04 1.04
N PRO A 113 11.92 -8.11 1.36
CA PRO A 113 11.63 -8.50 2.74
C PRO A 113 12.91 -8.69 3.57
N HIS A 114 12.88 -8.34 4.84
CA HIS A 114 14.03 -8.50 5.73
C HIS A 114 14.18 -9.98 6.11
N PRO A 115 15.40 -10.58 6.08
CA PRO A 115 15.59 -12.01 6.37
C PRO A 115 15.03 -12.48 7.72
N LYS A 116 15.02 -11.60 8.74
CA LYS A 116 14.35 -11.84 10.04
C LYS A 116 12.87 -12.24 9.96
N CYS A 117 12.20 -11.92 8.85
CA CYS A 117 10.81 -12.29 8.61
C CYS A 117 10.67 -13.71 8.07
N LEU A 118 11.77 -14.42 7.81
CA LEU A 118 11.78 -15.83 7.43
C LEU A 118 11.94 -16.70 8.69
N SER A 119 10.97 -17.56 8.96
CA SER A 119 10.98 -18.50 10.09
C SER A 119 10.52 -19.87 9.61
N ASN A 120 11.29 -20.93 9.90
CA ASN A 120 11.00 -22.31 9.48
C ASN A 120 10.74 -22.46 7.97
N GLY A 121 11.38 -21.64 7.13
CA GLY A 121 11.19 -21.65 5.68
C GLY A 121 9.96 -20.87 5.18
N GLU A 122 9.17 -20.28 6.09
CA GLU A 122 8.00 -19.48 5.77
C GLU A 122 8.20 -18.01 6.08
N TRP A 123 7.66 -17.14 5.21
CA TRP A 123 7.69 -15.70 5.42
C TRP A 123 6.54 -15.27 6.32
N ILE A 124 6.89 -14.77 7.50
CA ILE A 124 5.96 -14.29 8.52
C ILE A 124 5.67 -12.81 8.28
N ALA A 125 4.39 -12.50 8.10
CA ALA A 125 3.92 -11.13 8.10
C ALA A 125 3.97 -10.53 9.52
N PRO A 126 4.39 -9.26 9.67
CA PRO A 126 4.67 -8.30 8.61
C PRO A 126 6.08 -8.39 8.02
N HIS A 127 6.18 -8.26 6.69
CA HIS A 127 7.46 -8.21 5.99
C HIS A 127 8.04 -6.79 6.07
N THR A 128 8.84 -6.51 7.11
CA THR A 128 9.69 -5.31 7.09
C THR A 128 10.64 -5.39 5.89
N THR A 129 11.05 -4.27 5.31
CA THR A 129 11.93 -4.27 4.15
C THR A 129 13.39 -4.02 4.51
N VAL A 130 14.28 -4.47 3.63
CA VAL A 130 15.70 -4.11 3.58
C VAL A 130 16.04 -3.77 2.14
N THR A 131 17.07 -2.94 1.93
CA THR A 131 17.45 -2.44 0.61
C THR A 131 18.86 -2.90 0.23
N PRO A 132 19.04 -4.16 -0.22
CA PRO A 132 20.29 -4.60 -0.81
C PRO A 132 20.61 -3.86 -2.11
N ALA A 133 21.91 -3.75 -2.42
CA ALA A 133 22.38 -3.20 -3.67
C ALA A 133 22.09 -4.16 -4.84
N CYS A 134 21.67 -3.61 -5.97
CA CYS A 134 21.36 -4.36 -7.18
C CYS A 134 22.63 -4.65 -7.99
N THR A 135 23.34 -5.74 -7.69
CA THR A 135 24.53 -6.18 -8.45
C THR A 135 24.21 -6.74 -9.85
N ARG A 136 22.93 -6.72 -10.26
CA ARG A 136 22.46 -7.19 -11.57
C ARG A 136 22.39 -6.10 -12.64
N CYS A 137 22.81 -4.88 -12.31
CA CYS A 137 22.92 -3.79 -13.27
C CYS A 137 24.10 -2.89 -12.95
N ASP A 138 24.68 -2.27 -13.98
CA ASP A 138 25.86 -1.42 -13.85
C ASP A 138 25.66 -0.28 -12.85
N ARG A 139 24.45 0.31 -12.83
CA ARG A 139 24.12 1.39 -11.89
C ARG A 139 24.09 0.92 -10.44
N GLY A 140 23.57 -0.28 -10.18
CA GLY A 140 23.54 -0.82 -8.83
C GLY A 140 24.92 -1.28 -8.38
N GLU A 141 25.74 -1.81 -9.29
CA GLU A 141 27.16 -2.07 -9.04
C GLU A 141 27.92 -0.78 -8.68
N GLN A 142 27.75 0.30 -9.47
CA GLN A 142 28.34 1.60 -9.16
C GLN A 142 27.91 2.13 -7.79
N SER A 143 26.62 2.01 -7.47
CA SER A 143 26.06 2.44 -6.19
C SER A 143 26.63 1.63 -5.02
N TYR A 144 26.80 0.31 -5.21
CA TYR A 144 27.43 -0.58 -4.24
C TYR A 144 28.89 -0.21 -3.99
N GLN A 145 29.66 0.00 -5.05
CA GLN A 145 31.09 0.33 -4.96
C GLN A 145 31.29 1.70 -4.29
N ALA A 146 30.52 2.71 -4.67
CA ALA A 146 30.57 4.03 -4.02
C ALA A 146 30.33 3.93 -2.51
N HIS A 147 29.34 3.12 -2.11
CA HIS A 147 29.03 2.90 -0.70
C HIS A 147 30.12 2.10 0.03
N CYS A 148 30.78 1.14 -0.63
CA CYS A 148 31.94 0.44 -0.09
C CYS A 148 33.12 1.39 0.16
N VAL A 149 33.36 2.36 -0.74
CA VAL A 149 34.38 3.39 -0.56
C VAL A 149 34.04 4.27 0.65
N GLU A 150 32.79 4.72 0.78
CA GLU A 150 32.35 5.52 1.94
C GLU A 150 32.55 4.78 3.27
N VAL A 151 32.35 3.45 3.30
CA VAL A 151 32.62 2.62 4.48
C VAL A 151 34.11 2.54 4.77
N ALA A 152 34.95 2.34 3.75
CA ALA A 152 36.41 2.31 3.90
C ALA A 152 36.98 3.64 4.40
N GLU A 153 36.37 4.76 3.99
CA GLU A 153 36.69 6.11 4.44
C GLU A 153 36.12 6.45 5.84
N GLY A 154 35.39 5.53 6.48
CA GLY A 154 34.76 5.74 7.79
C GLY A 154 33.55 6.67 7.77
N LYS A 155 33.04 7.05 6.58
CA LYS A 155 31.85 7.90 6.41
C LYS A 155 30.55 7.11 6.64
N ARG A 156 30.61 5.77 6.62
CA ARG A 156 29.48 4.87 6.93
C ARG A 156 29.89 3.70 7.81
N PHE A 157 28.93 3.23 8.59
CA PHE A 157 29.13 2.18 9.60
C PHE A 157 29.20 0.76 9.05
N ALA A 158 28.55 0.46 7.92
CA ALA A 158 28.42 -0.92 7.45
C ALA A 158 28.37 -1.02 5.93
N ARG A 159 29.02 -2.07 5.43
CA ARG A 159 28.96 -2.46 4.02
C ARG A 159 27.52 -2.89 3.67
N PRO A 160 26.96 -2.41 2.57
CA PRO A 160 25.62 -2.80 2.16
C PRO A 160 25.63 -4.26 1.72
N MET A 161 24.52 -4.95 1.96
CA MET A 161 24.30 -6.30 1.42
C MET A 161 24.00 -6.21 -0.07
N THR A 162 24.50 -7.12 -0.88
CA THR A 162 24.10 -7.24 -2.31
C THR A 162 22.87 -8.13 -2.46
N ILE A 163 22.15 -8.00 -3.58
CA ILE A 163 20.99 -8.85 -3.86
C ILE A 163 21.37 -10.33 -3.93
N ASP A 164 22.55 -10.64 -4.46
CA ASP A 164 23.06 -12.02 -4.53
C ASP A 164 23.44 -12.57 -3.15
N GLN A 165 23.97 -11.73 -2.26
CA GLN A 165 24.21 -12.11 -0.85
C GLN A 165 22.89 -12.36 -0.11
N TYR A 166 21.89 -11.51 -0.35
CA TYR A 166 20.57 -11.66 0.22
C TYR A 166 19.91 -12.98 -0.23
N GLU A 167 19.94 -13.28 -1.53
CA GLU A 167 19.38 -14.54 -2.06
C GLU A 167 20.07 -15.79 -1.51
N LYS A 168 21.38 -15.73 -1.21
CA LYS A 168 22.06 -16.85 -0.52
C LYS A 168 21.50 -17.10 0.88
N LEU A 169 20.95 -16.07 1.54
CA LEU A 169 20.39 -16.20 2.90
C LEU A 169 18.96 -16.72 2.90
N VAL A 170 18.14 -16.29 1.92
CA VAL A 170 16.68 -16.52 1.97
C VAL A 170 16.12 -17.27 0.76
N GLY A 171 16.96 -17.62 -0.21
CA GLY A 171 16.54 -18.17 -1.51
C GLY A 171 15.90 -17.11 -2.41
N THR A 172 15.08 -17.55 -3.37
CA THR A 172 14.41 -16.69 -4.38
C THR A 172 12.91 -16.50 -4.14
N ALA A 173 12.33 -17.16 -3.12
CA ALA A 173 10.89 -17.08 -2.82
C ALA A 173 10.40 -15.66 -2.47
N TRP A 174 11.32 -14.77 -2.06
CA TRP A 174 10.99 -13.36 -1.81
C TRP A 174 10.52 -12.61 -3.06
N VAL A 175 10.88 -13.07 -4.26
CA VAL A 175 10.47 -12.44 -5.52
C VAL A 175 8.94 -12.44 -5.64
N GLU A 176 8.29 -13.53 -5.25
CA GLU A 176 6.82 -13.62 -5.23
C GLU A 176 6.18 -12.69 -4.19
N ILE A 177 6.87 -12.45 -3.07
CA ILE A 177 6.41 -11.50 -2.05
C ILE A 177 6.46 -10.08 -2.58
N VAL A 178 7.54 -9.72 -3.26
CA VAL A 178 7.71 -8.41 -3.89
C VAL A 178 6.68 -8.24 -5.01
N ALA A 179 6.51 -9.24 -5.89
CA ALA A 179 5.51 -9.20 -6.95
C ALA A 179 4.08 -8.98 -6.40
N ARG A 180 3.70 -9.66 -5.31
CA ARG A 180 2.42 -9.42 -4.62
C ARG A 180 2.30 -8.01 -4.06
N HIS A 181 3.37 -7.48 -3.47
CA HIS A 181 3.39 -6.11 -2.95
C HIS A 181 3.23 -5.08 -4.07
N GLU A 182 3.95 -5.24 -5.18
CA GLU A 182 3.81 -4.40 -6.36
C GLU A 182 2.40 -4.48 -6.95
N GLN A 183 1.82 -5.66 -7.03
CA GLN A 183 0.44 -5.85 -7.49
C GLN A 183 -0.54 -5.09 -6.59
N ALA A 184 -0.37 -5.15 -5.27
CA ALA A 184 -1.17 -4.39 -4.32
C ALA A 184 -1.03 -2.87 -4.55
N GLN A 185 0.18 -2.37 -4.77
CA GLN A 185 0.42 -0.96 -5.08
C GLN A 185 -0.24 -0.54 -6.41
N ARG A 186 -0.14 -1.35 -7.47
CA ARG A 186 -0.79 -1.08 -8.76
C ARG A 186 -2.31 -1.03 -8.64
N LEU A 187 -2.90 -1.97 -7.89
CA LEU A 187 -4.34 -1.98 -7.62
C LEU A 187 -4.76 -0.75 -6.80
N MET A 188 -3.94 -0.32 -5.84
CA MET A 188 -4.20 0.91 -5.08
C MET A 188 -4.14 2.16 -5.97
N ILE A 189 -3.17 2.26 -6.88
CA ILE A 189 -3.08 3.36 -7.85
C ILE A 189 -4.33 3.36 -8.76
N ARG A 190 -4.74 2.18 -9.25
CA ARG A 190 -5.96 2.04 -10.05
C ARG A 190 -7.20 2.49 -9.28
N ALA A 191 -7.29 2.14 -7.99
CA ALA A 191 -8.39 2.56 -7.13
C ALA A 191 -8.42 4.09 -6.94
N VAL A 192 -7.26 4.74 -6.78
CA VAL A 192 -7.16 6.21 -6.75
C VAL A 192 -7.68 6.82 -8.04
N SER A 193 -7.15 6.40 -9.20
CA SER A 193 -7.58 6.96 -10.49
C SER A 193 -9.07 6.74 -10.78
N ALA A 194 -9.63 5.59 -10.39
CA ALA A 194 -11.06 5.34 -10.55
C ALA A 194 -11.91 6.26 -9.67
N THR A 195 -11.47 6.53 -8.45
CA THR A 195 -12.17 7.41 -7.51
C THR A 195 -12.08 8.89 -7.92
N GLU A 196 -10.99 9.30 -8.59
CA GLU A 196 -10.85 10.64 -9.17
C GLU A 196 -11.82 10.92 -10.32
N GLY A 197 -12.29 9.87 -11.01
CA GLY A 197 -13.24 9.95 -12.12
C GLY A 197 -14.71 10.10 -11.71
N ILE A 198 -15.03 9.91 -10.43
CA ILE A 198 -16.41 9.97 -9.90
C ILE A 198 -16.86 11.43 -9.78
N ASP A 199 -18.14 11.69 -10.05
CA ASP A 199 -18.78 13.01 -10.01
C ASP A 199 -18.31 13.87 -8.83
N ARG A 200 -17.90 15.11 -9.13
CA ARG A 200 -17.28 16.05 -8.19
C ARG A 200 -18.30 16.77 -7.32
N THR A 201 -19.54 16.31 -7.23
CA THR A 201 -20.52 16.95 -6.34
C THR A 201 -20.20 16.60 -4.87
N PRO A 202 -20.04 17.59 -3.96
CA PRO A 202 -19.73 17.31 -2.57
C PRO A 202 -20.92 16.67 -1.83
N ASN A 203 -20.65 15.69 -0.97
CA ASN A 203 -21.68 14.90 -0.27
C ASN A 203 -22.56 15.77 0.65
N ILE A 204 -22.00 16.84 1.23
CA ILE A 204 -22.75 17.78 2.09
C ILE A 204 -23.92 18.46 1.36
N LYS A 205 -23.76 18.81 0.07
CA LYS A 205 -24.86 19.42 -0.71
C LYS A 205 -26.00 18.44 -0.97
N ARG A 206 -25.73 17.12 -0.96
CA ARG A 206 -26.75 16.10 -1.20
C ARG A 206 -27.54 15.74 0.05
N LEU A 207 -26.91 15.69 1.23
CA LEU A 207 -27.63 15.57 2.50
C LEU A 207 -28.54 16.79 2.72
N ALA A 208 -28.04 18.00 2.48
CA ALA A 208 -28.86 19.20 2.54
C ALA A 208 -30.06 19.15 1.57
N ASN A 209 -29.89 18.67 0.33
CA ASN A 209 -30.99 18.51 -0.62
C ASN A 209 -31.98 17.37 -0.27
N ALA A 210 -31.52 16.31 0.39
CA ALA A 210 -32.38 15.23 0.86
C ALA A 210 -33.27 15.66 2.05
N PHE A 211 -32.80 16.60 2.88
CA PHE A 211 -33.57 17.21 3.96
C PHE A 211 -34.33 18.49 3.54
N ALA A 212 -33.95 19.13 2.44
CA ALA A 212 -34.56 20.37 1.92
C ALA A 212 -35.71 20.14 0.92
N MET A 213 -36.33 18.96 0.88
CA MET A 213 -37.64 18.79 0.24
C MET A 213 -38.77 18.92 1.26
N PRO A 214 -39.45 20.08 1.34
CA PRO A 214 -40.77 20.17 1.92
C PRO A 214 -41.87 20.03 0.84
N LYS A 215 -42.71 19.01 1.07
CA LYS A 215 -44.07 18.69 0.56
C LYS A 215 -44.25 18.38 -0.93
#